data_AF-A0A0B7BN42-F1
#
_entry.id   AF-A0A0B7BN42-F1
#
_cell.length_a   1.000
_cell.length_b   1.000
_cell.length_c   1.000
_cell.angle_alpha   90.00
_cell.angle_beta   90.00
_cell.angle_gamma   90.00
#
_symmetry.space_group_name_H-M   'P 1'
#
loop_
_entity.id
_entity.type
_entity.pdbx_description
1 polymer ?
#
loop_
_entity_poly.entity_id
_entity_poly.type
_entity_poly.pdbx_seq_one_letter_code
_entity_poly.pdbx_strand_id
1 'polypeptide(L)'
;NLTLRFFIGPNASKSEFQFGAISFSDVVKKEFDLNKYTDSTQLYNAIRAIPYVGGFTYTNLAFDYIFNNTLFSKGRTAAPNIALLITDGISTYAAKTQISAARVRDINVQILALGIGNNNKTTTELIGVTKNSSDVYNIADFDSFKQIED
;
A
#
# COMPACT_ATOMS: atom_id res chain seq x y z
N ASN A 1 -13.19 -7.98 -8.19
CA ASN A 1 -11.98 -7.51 -8.92
C ASN A 1 -11.90 -6.00 -8.83
N LEU A 2 -11.21 -5.50 -7.82
CA LEU A 2 -11.07 -4.07 -7.51
C LEU A 2 -10.45 -3.23 -8.65
N THR A 3 -9.61 -3.80 -9.52
CA THR A 3 -8.94 -3.00 -10.58
C THR A 3 -9.91 -2.51 -11.66
N LEU A 4 -11.09 -3.15 -11.81
CA LEU A 4 -12.13 -2.73 -12.75
C LEU A 4 -12.87 -1.45 -12.30
N ARG A 5 -12.75 -1.07 -11.02
CA ARG A 5 -13.37 0.15 -10.49
C ARG A 5 -12.55 1.42 -10.80
N PHE A 6 -11.36 1.27 -11.39
CA PHE A 6 -10.44 2.36 -11.69
C PHE A 6 -10.15 2.45 -13.19
N PHE A 7 -10.14 3.68 -13.72
CA PHE A 7 -9.62 3.93 -15.06
C PHE A 7 -8.09 3.97 -15.01
N ILE A 8 -7.44 2.96 -15.61
CA ILE A 8 -5.98 2.81 -15.66
C ILE A 8 -5.48 3.24 -17.04
N GLY A 9 -4.34 3.95 -17.09
CA GLY A 9 -3.64 4.28 -18.34
C GLY A 9 -3.88 5.69 -18.92
N PRO A 10 -3.07 6.11 -19.92
CA PRO A 10 -2.92 7.50 -20.38
C PRO A 10 -4.01 8.02 -21.35
N ASN A 11 -5.08 7.26 -21.57
CA ASN A 11 -6.11 7.56 -22.58
C ASN A 11 -7.54 7.56 -22.00
N ALA A 12 -7.69 7.60 -20.66
CA ALA A 12 -9.00 7.69 -20.05
C ALA A 12 -9.39 9.16 -19.91
N SER A 13 -10.52 9.54 -20.50
CA SER A 13 -11.13 10.87 -20.40
C SER A 13 -11.64 11.23 -18.98
N LYS A 14 -11.22 10.48 -17.94
CA LYS A 14 -11.54 10.63 -16.52
C LYS A 14 -10.27 10.37 -15.70
N SER A 15 -10.21 10.92 -14.48
CA SER A 15 -9.09 10.84 -13.52
C SER A 15 -8.38 9.48 -13.55
N GLU A 16 -7.16 9.48 -14.11
CA GLU A 16 -6.36 8.28 -14.32
C GLU A 16 -5.70 7.84 -13.01
N PHE A 17 -5.81 6.57 -12.65
CA PHE A 17 -5.05 6.00 -11.53
C PHE A 17 -3.79 5.31 -12.07
N GLN A 18 -2.69 5.48 -11.34
CA GLN A 18 -1.41 4.80 -11.57
C GLN A 18 -1.10 3.96 -10.33
N PHE A 19 -0.72 2.71 -10.56
CA PHE A 19 -0.49 1.74 -9.49
C PHE A 19 0.93 1.20 -9.56
N GLY A 20 1.55 1.13 -8.41
CA GLY A 20 2.87 0.60 -8.17
C GLY A 20 2.80 -0.28 -6.93
N ALA A 21 3.67 -1.27 -6.85
CA ALA A 21 3.65 -2.22 -5.75
C ALA A 21 5.06 -2.50 -5.25
N ILE A 22 5.16 -2.55 -3.93
CA ILE A 22 6.29 -3.11 -3.20
C ILE A 22 5.74 -4.22 -2.30
N SER A 23 6.49 -5.30 -2.17
CA SER A 23 6.28 -6.32 -1.14
C SER A 23 7.36 -6.14 -0.06
N PHE A 24 7.06 -6.54 1.17
CA PHE A 24 8.00 -6.45 2.28
C PHE A 24 7.86 -7.63 3.24
N SER A 25 8.99 -8.07 3.79
CA SER A 25 9.08 -8.92 4.97
C SER A 25 10.34 -8.54 5.76
N ASP A 26 11.40 -9.34 5.70
CA ASP A 26 12.73 -9.02 6.20
C ASP A 26 13.45 -8.01 5.27
N VAL A 27 13.03 -7.97 4.02
CA VAL A 27 13.54 -7.10 2.95
C VAL A 27 12.38 -6.48 2.18
N VAL A 28 12.65 -5.42 1.42
CA VAL A 28 11.67 -4.79 0.51
C VAL A 28 12.01 -5.14 -0.92
N LYS A 29 10.99 -5.49 -1.70
CA LYS A 29 11.11 -5.75 -3.14
C LYS A 29 10.13 -4.88 -3.90
N LYS A 30 10.63 -4.16 -4.91
CA LYS A 30 9.76 -3.49 -5.88
C LYS A 30 9.24 -4.51 -6.88
N GLU A 31 7.91 -4.62 -6.94
CA GLU A 31 7.23 -5.49 -7.89
C GLU A 31 7.02 -4.75 -9.22
N PHE A 32 6.56 -3.49 -9.17
CA PHE A 32 6.45 -2.63 -10.35
C PHE A 32 6.30 -1.13 -10.01
N ASP A 33 6.68 -0.27 -10.96
CA ASP A 33 6.55 1.19 -10.87
C ASP A 33 5.13 1.68 -11.18
N LEU A 34 4.76 2.88 -10.70
CA LEU A 34 3.42 3.50 -10.84
C LEU A 34 2.90 3.55 -12.29
N ASN A 35 3.79 3.78 -13.25
CA ASN A 35 3.46 3.95 -14.66
C ASN A 35 3.66 2.67 -15.49
N LYS A 36 3.87 1.51 -14.84
CA LYS A 36 4.19 0.26 -15.54
C LYS A 36 3.01 -0.29 -16.35
N TYR A 37 1.80 -0.24 -15.79
CA TYR A 37 0.60 -0.83 -16.39
C TYR A 37 -0.40 0.26 -16.76
N THR A 38 -1.00 0.10 -17.94
CA THR A 38 -1.98 1.05 -18.50
C THR A 38 -3.34 0.40 -18.74
N ASP A 39 -3.53 -0.85 -18.32
CA ASP A 39 -4.79 -1.59 -18.43
C ASP A 39 -5.07 -2.38 -17.15
N SER A 40 -6.35 -2.46 -16.79
CA SER A 40 -6.86 -3.11 -15.57
C SER A 40 -6.58 -4.62 -15.53
N THR A 41 -6.55 -5.30 -16.67
CA THR A 41 -6.30 -6.75 -16.76
C THR A 41 -4.82 -7.04 -16.49
N GLN A 42 -3.93 -6.25 -17.08
CA GLN A 42 -2.49 -6.38 -16.85
C GLN A 42 -2.13 -6.09 -15.38
N LEU A 43 -2.70 -5.02 -14.82
CA LEU A 43 -2.53 -4.68 -13.40
C LEU A 43 -3.03 -5.81 -12.49
N TYR A 44 -4.22 -6.35 -12.76
CA TYR A 44 -4.80 -7.46 -11.99
C TYR A 44 -3.87 -8.68 -11.99
N ASN A 45 -3.41 -9.09 -13.18
CA ASN A 45 -2.52 -10.24 -13.32
C ASN A 45 -1.18 -10.01 -12.60
N ALA A 46 -0.63 -8.79 -12.67
CA ALA A 46 0.60 -8.43 -11.98
C ALA A 46 0.47 -8.50 -10.46
N ILE A 47 -0.61 -7.95 -9.90
CA ILE A 47 -0.91 -8.02 -8.46
C ILE A 47 -1.06 -9.49 -8.03
N ARG A 48 -1.77 -10.31 -8.80
CA ARG A 48 -1.96 -11.74 -8.51
C ARG A 48 -0.69 -12.58 -8.59
N ALA A 49 0.30 -12.11 -9.32
CA ALA A 49 1.58 -12.79 -9.47
C ALA A 49 2.58 -12.43 -8.35
N ILE A 50 2.27 -11.45 -7.49
CA ILE A 50 3.12 -11.11 -6.35
C ILE A 50 3.09 -12.28 -5.36
N PRO A 51 4.23 -12.95 -5.11
CA PRO A 51 4.27 -14.07 -4.19
C PRO A 51 4.12 -13.54 -2.75
N TYR A 52 3.44 -14.32 -1.91
CA TYR A 52 3.55 -14.12 -0.47
C TYR A 52 4.97 -14.50 -0.04
N VAL A 53 5.69 -13.52 0.52
CA VAL A 53 7.04 -13.74 1.05
C VAL A 53 6.91 -13.77 2.57
N GLY A 54 7.14 -14.93 3.17
CA GLY A 54 7.20 -15.06 4.62
C GLY A 54 8.40 -14.31 5.22
N GLY A 55 8.51 -14.35 6.55
CA GLY A 55 9.58 -13.69 7.30
C GLY A 55 9.00 -12.84 8.43
N PHE A 56 9.79 -11.90 8.92
CA PHE A 56 9.33 -10.89 9.86
C PHE A 56 8.59 -9.76 9.15
N THR A 57 7.92 -8.93 9.95
CA THR A 57 7.13 -7.79 9.45
C THR A 57 7.94 -6.51 9.65
N TYR A 58 8.94 -6.24 8.81
CA TYR A 58 9.74 -5.00 8.91
C TYR A 58 9.10 -3.84 8.15
N THR A 59 7.90 -3.44 8.58
CA THR A 59 7.11 -2.35 7.99
C THR A 59 7.89 -1.03 7.87
N ASN A 60 8.81 -0.75 8.80
CA ASN A 60 9.68 0.43 8.71
C ASN A 60 10.47 0.47 7.40
N LEU A 61 10.94 -0.68 6.89
CA LEU A 61 11.70 -0.74 5.65
C LEU A 61 10.86 -0.35 4.43
N ALA A 62 9.56 -0.73 4.41
CA ALA A 62 8.66 -0.34 3.34
C ALA A 62 8.47 1.19 3.29
N PHE A 63 8.30 1.83 4.45
CA PHE A 63 8.23 3.28 4.53
C PHE A 63 9.56 3.96 4.19
N ASP A 64 10.68 3.41 4.66
CA ASP A 64 12.02 3.87 4.27
C ASP A 64 12.23 3.77 2.76
N TYR A 65 11.74 2.71 2.12
CA TYR A 65 11.81 2.55 0.66
C TYR A 65 11.00 3.63 -0.07
N ILE A 66 9.76 3.87 0.38
CA ILE A 66 8.89 4.93 -0.17
C ILE A 66 9.54 6.31 -0.02
N PHE A 67 10.13 6.59 1.15
CA PHE A 67 10.77 7.86 1.46
C PHE A 67 12.08 8.06 0.67
N ASN A 68 12.96 7.05 0.63
CA ASN A 68 14.32 7.20 0.12
C ASN A 68 14.41 7.25 -1.41
N ASN A 69 13.55 6.56 -2.19
CA ASN A 69 13.43 6.83 -3.63
C ASN A 69 12.33 6.09 -4.43
N THR A 70 12.00 6.72 -5.58
CA THR A 70 11.48 6.25 -6.88
C THR A 70 10.02 5.90 -7.12
N LEU A 71 9.25 5.35 -6.17
CA LEU A 71 7.92 4.87 -6.57
C LEU A 71 7.04 6.03 -7.07
N PHE A 72 6.92 7.09 -6.25
CA PHE A 72 6.20 8.30 -6.61
C PHE A 72 6.94 9.20 -7.60
N SER A 73 8.26 9.05 -7.76
CA SER A 73 9.01 9.81 -8.77
C SER A 73 8.72 9.34 -10.20
N LYS A 74 8.18 8.13 -10.37
CA LYS A 74 7.66 7.60 -11.64
C LYS A 74 6.17 7.89 -11.84
N GLY A 75 5.54 8.54 -10.85
CA GLY A 75 4.16 8.99 -10.92
C GLY A 75 4.01 10.34 -11.63
N ARG A 76 2.79 10.88 -11.61
CA ARG A 76 2.48 12.19 -12.21
C ARG A 76 2.65 13.31 -11.18
N THR A 77 3.40 14.35 -11.54
CA THR A 77 3.76 15.46 -10.65
C THR A 77 2.58 16.15 -9.95
N ALA A 78 1.44 16.29 -10.64
CA ALA A 78 0.26 16.97 -10.10
C ALA A 78 -0.76 16.04 -9.43
N ALA A 79 -0.51 14.72 -9.40
CA ALA A 79 -1.42 13.76 -8.82
C ALA A 79 -1.17 13.61 -7.30
N PRO A 80 -2.23 13.46 -6.48
CA PRO A 80 -2.07 13.07 -5.09
C PRO A 80 -1.38 11.70 -4.97
N ASN A 81 -0.47 11.57 -4.02
CA ASN A 81 0.23 10.33 -3.73
C ASN A 81 -0.41 9.62 -2.53
N ILE A 82 -0.78 8.35 -2.72
CA ILE A 82 -1.40 7.51 -1.69
C ILE A 82 -0.57 6.23 -1.56
N ALA A 83 -0.19 5.89 -0.33
CA ALA A 83 0.39 4.61 0.03
C ALA A 83 -0.65 3.79 0.80
N LEU A 84 -1.09 2.67 0.23
CA LEU A 84 -1.94 1.70 0.91
C LEU A 84 -1.07 0.60 1.53
N LEU A 85 -0.93 0.62 2.85
CA LEU A 85 -0.30 -0.45 3.62
C LEU A 85 -1.30 -1.60 3.82
N ILE A 86 -0.91 -2.82 3.48
CA ILE A 86 -1.68 -4.03 3.75
C ILE A 86 -0.80 -4.97 4.57
N THR A 87 -1.27 -5.42 5.73
CA THR A 87 -0.52 -6.32 6.61
C THR A 87 -1.44 -7.21 7.45
N ASP A 88 -1.02 -8.44 7.70
CA ASP A 88 -1.64 -9.39 8.63
C ASP A 88 -0.89 -9.45 9.99
N GLY A 89 0.31 -8.86 10.04
CA GLY A 89 1.20 -8.88 11.19
C GLY A 89 1.42 -7.52 11.85
N ILE A 90 1.97 -7.58 13.07
CA ILE A 90 2.50 -6.43 13.82
C ILE A 90 3.97 -6.27 13.43
N SER A 91 4.43 -5.04 13.23
CA SER A 91 5.84 -4.83 12.92
C SER A 91 6.75 -5.25 14.07
N THR A 92 7.87 -5.87 13.71
CA THR A 92 8.96 -6.16 14.65
C THR A 92 9.58 -4.89 15.26
N TYR A 93 9.51 -3.75 14.55
CA TYR A 93 10.10 -2.49 14.98
C TYR A 93 9.11 -1.33 14.99
N ALA A 94 7.97 -1.50 15.70
CA ALA A 94 6.86 -0.53 15.73
C ALA A 94 7.28 0.94 15.94
N ALA A 95 8.22 1.22 16.86
CA ALA A 95 8.72 2.59 17.06
C ALA A 95 9.45 3.16 15.82
N LYS A 96 10.26 2.35 15.14
CA LYS A 96 10.90 2.75 13.87
C LYS A 96 9.87 2.90 12.76
N THR A 97 8.85 2.05 12.74
CA THR A 97 7.75 2.11 11.78
C THR A 97 7.03 3.46 11.87
N GLN A 98 6.70 3.93 13.07
CA GLN A 98 6.07 5.25 13.27
C GLN A 98 6.94 6.40 12.77
N ILE A 99 8.24 6.39 13.07
CA ILE A 99 9.20 7.41 12.63
C ILE A 99 9.32 7.42 11.09
N SER A 100 9.32 6.24 10.47
CA SER A 100 9.45 6.10 9.02
C SER A 100 8.17 6.53 8.29
N ALA A 101 7.00 6.17 8.83
CA ALA A 101 5.71 6.62 8.33
C ALA A 101 5.56 8.15 8.44
N ALA A 102 6.05 8.76 9.53
CA ALA A 102 6.05 10.22 9.69
C ALA A 102 6.80 10.91 8.54
N ARG A 103 8.02 10.44 8.21
CA ARG A 103 8.80 10.95 7.09
C ARG A 103 8.07 10.85 5.74
N VAL A 104 7.33 9.76 5.52
CA VAL A 104 6.49 9.59 4.32
C VAL A 104 5.33 10.60 4.29
N ARG A 105 4.69 10.88 5.42
CA ARG A 105 3.63 11.90 5.50
C ARG A 105 4.16 13.31 5.28
N ASP A 106 5.38 13.61 5.76
CA ASP A 106 6.02 14.92 5.62
C ASP A 106 6.32 15.28 4.15
N ILE A 107 6.40 14.28 3.26
CA ILE A 107 6.51 14.48 1.80
C ILE A 107 5.16 14.42 1.08
N ASN A 108 4.06 14.70 1.78
CA ASN A 108 2.69 14.77 1.26
C ASN A 108 2.15 13.46 0.66
N VAL A 109 2.60 12.30 1.15
CA VAL A 109 2.00 11.01 0.83
C VAL A 109 0.95 10.68 1.88
N GLN A 110 -0.30 10.48 1.47
CA GLN A 110 -1.35 9.97 2.35
C GLN A 110 -1.12 8.48 2.59
N ILE A 111 -1.16 8.05 3.85
CA ILE A 111 -1.07 6.63 4.21
C ILE A 111 -2.47 6.14 4.58
N LEU A 112 -2.94 5.12 3.88
CA LEU A 112 -4.10 4.31 4.23
C LEU A 112 -3.59 2.95 4.73
N ALA A 113 -4.26 2.36 5.70
CA ALA A 113 -3.83 1.10 6.29
C ALA A 113 -4.96 0.07 6.33
N LEU A 114 -4.66 -1.14 5.90
CA LEU A 114 -5.55 -2.29 5.94
C LEU A 114 -4.90 -3.41 6.76
N GLY A 115 -5.46 -3.67 7.94
CA GLY A 115 -5.14 -4.83 8.76
C GLY A 115 -5.98 -6.02 8.37
N ILE A 116 -5.36 -7.19 8.25
CA ILE A 116 -6.04 -8.46 7.97
C ILE A 116 -5.94 -9.36 9.19
N GLY A 117 -7.06 -9.92 9.61
CA GLY A 117 -7.15 -10.73 10.83
C GLY A 117 -7.58 -9.94 12.06
N ASN A 118 -7.96 -10.68 13.10
CA ASN A 118 -8.43 -10.11 14.37
C ASN A 118 -7.25 -9.87 15.32
N ASN A 119 -6.45 -8.84 15.05
CA ASN A 119 -5.33 -8.46 15.91
C ASN A 119 -5.41 -6.99 16.34
N ASN A 120 -5.97 -6.75 17.53
CA ASN A 120 -6.11 -5.40 18.11
C ASN A 120 -4.78 -4.62 18.20
N LYS A 121 -3.65 -5.33 18.36
CA LYS A 121 -2.33 -4.69 18.42
C LYS A 121 -1.89 -4.19 17.06
N THR A 122 -2.25 -4.89 15.97
CA THR A 122 -2.05 -4.41 14.61
C THR A 122 -2.81 -3.10 14.42
N THR A 123 -4.08 -3.00 14.84
CA THR A 123 -4.87 -1.76 14.73
C THR A 123 -4.20 -0.56 15.41
N THR A 124 -3.65 -0.72 16.61
CA THR A 124 -2.94 0.38 17.30
C THR A 124 -1.71 0.84 16.53
N GLU A 125 -0.93 -0.09 15.98
CA GLU A 125 0.22 0.26 15.14
C GLU A 125 -0.23 0.97 13.86
N LEU A 126 -1.28 0.48 13.20
CA LEU A 126 -1.81 1.07 11.97
C LEU A 126 -2.28 2.52 12.19
N ILE A 127 -2.93 2.80 13.31
CA ILE A 127 -3.30 4.17 13.69
C ILE A 127 -2.07 5.06 13.86
N GLY A 128 -0.95 4.52 14.36
CA GLY A 128 0.30 5.26 14.53
C GLY A 128 1.02 5.60 13.22
N VAL A 129 0.72 4.89 12.12
CA VAL A 129 1.32 5.14 10.80
C VAL A 129 0.41 5.93 9.86
N THR A 130 -0.87 6.10 10.17
CA THR A 130 -1.77 6.97 9.42
C THR A 130 -1.80 8.40 10.01
N LYS A 131 -2.41 9.34 9.29
CA LYS A 131 -2.68 10.69 9.82
C LYS A 131 -3.93 10.70 10.68
N ASN A 132 -4.99 10.03 10.22
CA ASN A 132 -6.26 9.92 10.93
C ASN A 132 -6.55 8.44 11.22
N SER A 133 -7.20 8.16 12.35
CA SER A 133 -7.67 6.81 12.66
C SER A 133 -8.73 6.29 11.68
N SER A 134 -9.45 7.19 10.99
CA SER A 134 -10.40 6.85 9.93
C SER A 134 -9.75 6.30 8.66
N ASP A 135 -8.44 6.44 8.52
CA ASP A 135 -7.66 5.90 7.39
C ASP A 135 -7.22 4.44 7.65
N VAL A 136 -7.67 3.83 8.76
CA VAL A 136 -7.39 2.45 9.15
C VAL A 136 -8.63 1.59 8.96
N TYR A 137 -8.47 0.52 8.20
CA TYR A 137 -9.49 -0.49 7.94
C TYR A 137 -9.00 -1.84 8.46
N ASN A 138 -9.92 -2.63 8.99
CA ASN A 138 -9.61 -4.01 9.40
C ASN A 138 -10.63 -4.95 8.79
N ILE A 139 -10.15 -6.10 8.32
CA ILE A 139 -10.99 -7.20 7.80
C ILE A 139 -10.68 -8.47 8.56
N ALA A 140 -11.68 -9.33 8.77
CA ALA A 140 -11.50 -10.56 9.54
C ALA A 140 -10.59 -11.57 8.82
N ASP A 141 -10.69 -11.65 7.49
CA ASP A 141 -9.89 -12.52 6.63
C ASP A 141 -9.92 -12.01 5.17
N PHE A 142 -9.12 -12.65 4.30
CA PHE A 142 -9.06 -12.29 2.88
C PHE A 142 -10.37 -12.57 2.12
N ASP A 143 -11.21 -13.50 2.59
CA ASP A 143 -12.51 -13.80 1.96
C ASP A 143 -13.55 -12.71 2.25
N SER A 144 -13.44 -12.05 3.40
CA SER A 144 -14.25 -10.89 3.79
C SER A 144 -14.05 -9.70 2.84
N PHE A 145 -12.94 -9.65 2.09
CA PHE A 145 -12.71 -8.60 1.09
C PHE A 145 -13.74 -8.63 -0.05
N LYS A 146 -14.33 -9.79 -0.34
CA LYS A 146 -15.40 -9.90 -1.34
C LYS A 146 -16.64 -9.09 -0.96
N GLN A 147 -16.87 -8.84 0.33
CA GLN A 147 -18.02 -8.06 0.80
C GLN A 147 -17.80 -6.53 0.71
N ILE A 148 -16.54 -6.09 0.60
CA ILE A 148 -16.19 -4.68 0.37
C ILE A 148 -16.16 -4.36 -1.13
N GLU A 149 -16.23 -5.39 -1.99
CA GLU A 149 -16.24 -5.27 -3.44
C GLU A 149 -17.64 -5.03 -4.06
N ASP A 150 -18.72 -4.89 -3.27
CA ASP A 150 -20.06 -4.47 -3.73
C ASP A 150 -20.32 -3.01 -3.36
#